data_AF-A0A914N6W5-F1
#
_entry.id   AF-A0A914N6W5-F1
#
_cell.length_a   1.000
_cell.length_b   1.000
_cell.length_c   1.000
_cell.angle_alpha   90.00
_cell.angle_beta   90.00
_cell.angle_gamma   90.00
#
_symmetry.space_group_name_H-M   'P 1'
#
loop_
_entity.id
_entity.type
_entity.pdbx_description
1 polymer ?
#
loop_
_entity_poly.entity_id
_entity_poly.type
_entity_poly.pdbx_seq_one_letter_code
_entity_poly.pdbx_strand_id
1 'polypeptide(L)'
;MSTTDLTIHPAEDESETRRLFEIKQKFTRYKPPDRLNPTIYRLFIQQKFSQCKQKIKEILDDTPEMLCEYPLLLRGQIAREEGEISESVEWISKALKHNPRSPKVLFEMGKSHYLLGEHQRAIELFKLALEAQQKRNEEKGRGLLDWRLFYWQSLAVYHVYKSPERVKKSQDVMLACPKINSSADMVK
;
A
#
# COMPACT_ATOMS: atom_id res chain seq x y z
N MET A 1 -18.38 20.00 69.43
CA MET A 1 -18.99 19.96 68.07
C MET A 1 -17.84 20.14 67.10
N SER A 2 -17.47 19.06 66.40
CA SER A 2 -16.20 18.89 65.70
C SER A 2 -16.24 19.51 64.30
N THR A 3 -15.34 20.44 64.04
CA THR A 3 -15.00 20.96 62.71
C THR A 3 -14.11 19.94 62.00
N THR A 4 -14.67 19.19 61.04
CA THR A 4 -13.87 18.43 60.08
C THR A 4 -13.49 19.36 58.93
N ASP A 5 -12.25 19.87 58.99
CA ASP A 5 -11.56 20.43 57.84
C ASP A 5 -11.48 19.37 56.74
N LEU A 6 -12.15 19.62 55.60
CA LEU A 6 -11.82 18.94 54.35
C LEU A 6 -10.49 19.50 53.86
N THR A 7 -9.39 18.87 54.26
CA THR A 7 -8.09 19.02 53.62
C THR A 7 -8.18 18.48 52.19
N ILE A 8 -8.40 19.37 51.23
CA ILE A 8 -8.18 19.10 49.81
C ILE A 8 -6.66 18.90 49.64
N HIS A 9 -6.22 17.67 49.41
CA HIS A 9 -4.83 17.35 49.11
C HIS A 9 -4.46 17.90 47.71
N PRO A 10 -3.57 18.92 47.59
CA PRO A 10 -3.27 19.58 46.32
C PRO A 10 -2.29 18.80 45.43
N ALA A 11 -1.71 17.70 45.92
CA ALA A 11 -0.57 17.03 45.31
C ALA A 11 -0.92 16.03 44.19
N GLU A 12 -2.15 15.48 44.18
CA GLU A 12 -2.59 14.56 43.13
C GLU A 12 -2.98 15.31 41.83
N ASP A 13 -3.49 16.55 41.98
CA ASP A 13 -3.98 17.37 40.88
C ASP A 13 -2.85 17.94 40.01
N GLU A 14 -1.66 18.17 40.58
CA GLU A 14 -0.47 18.67 39.86
C GLU A 14 0.16 17.60 38.95
N SER A 15 0.13 16.34 39.37
CA SER A 15 0.60 15.20 38.56
C SER A 15 -0.34 14.94 37.38
N GLU A 16 -1.65 14.96 37.64
CA GLU A 16 -2.69 14.76 36.63
C GLU A 16 -2.69 15.91 35.61
N THR A 17 -2.55 17.16 36.06
CA THR A 17 -2.44 18.34 35.17
C THR A 17 -1.16 18.35 34.33
N ARG A 18 -0.01 17.95 34.87
CA ARG A 18 1.23 17.77 34.09
C ARG A 18 1.07 16.68 33.03
N ARG A 19 0.48 15.53 33.39
CA ARG A 19 0.16 14.44 32.46
C ARG A 19 -0.79 14.90 31.36
N LEU A 20 -1.85 15.63 31.70
CA LEU A 20 -2.80 16.19 30.74
C LEU A 20 -2.15 17.23 29.84
N PHE A 21 -1.25 18.07 30.36
CA PHE A 21 -0.49 19.04 29.56
C PHE A 21 0.46 18.34 28.57
N GLU A 22 1.16 17.29 29.00
CA GLU A 22 2.01 16.47 28.14
C GLU A 22 1.19 15.74 27.06
N ILE A 23 0.05 15.16 27.42
CA ILE A 23 -0.88 14.55 26.46
C ILE A 23 -1.36 15.59 25.46
N LYS A 24 -1.75 16.78 25.93
CA LYS A 24 -2.23 17.88 25.08
C LYS A 24 -1.11 18.39 24.17
N GLN A 25 0.13 18.53 24.64
CA GLN A 25 1.29 18.85 23.80
C GLN A 25 1.56 17.77 22.76
N LYS A 26 1.53 16.48 23.15
CA LYS A 26 1.69 15.35 22.23
C LYS A 26 0.59 15.35 21.16
N PHE A 27 -0.66 15.62 21.54
CA PHE A 27 -1.79 15.69 20.61
C PHE A 27 -1.72 16.93 19.71
N THR A 28 -1.22 18.06 20.21
CA THR A 28 -1.01 19.29 19.43
C THR A 28 0.13 19.10 18.41
N ARG A 29 1.11 18.24 18.72
CA ARG A 29 2.21 17.85 17.82
C ARG A 29 1.91 16.61 16.98
N TYR A 30 0.78 15.94 17.22
CA TYR A 30 0.38 14.76 16.46
C TYR A 30 0.00 15.16 15.04
N LYS A 31 0.88 14.80 14.11
CA LYS A 31 0.64 14.90 12.68
C LYS A 31 0.18 13.52 12.22
N PRO A 32 -1.07 13.35 11.76
CA PRO A 32 -1.49 12.03 11.30
C PRO A 32 -0.60 11.62 10.12
N PRO A 33 -0.15 10.37 10.07
CA PRO A 33 0.81 9.91 9.07
C PRO A 33 0.29 10.10 7.64
N ASP A 34 -1.03 10.03 7.45
CA ASP A 34 -1.70 10.15 6.16
C ASP A 34 -2.05 11.58 5.73
N ARG A 35 -1.70 12.61 6.53
CA ARG A 35 -2.15 14.00 6.29
C ARG A 35 -1.74 14.54 4.91
N LEU A 36 -0.63 14.07 4.37
CA LEU A 36 -0.11 14.50 3.07
C LEU A 36 -0.48 13.56 1.92
N ASN A 37 -1.20 12.45 2.18
CA ASN A 37 -1.61 11.48 1.15
C ASN A 37 -2.38 12.14 -0.02
N PRO A 38 -3.36 13.03 0.22
CA PRO A 38 -4.04 13.71 -0.89
C PRO A 38 -3.11 14.59 -1.74
N THR A 39 -2.11 15.21 -1.11
CA THR A 39 -1.14 16.08 -1.78
C THR A 39 -0.19 15.27 -2.65
N ILE A 40 0.42 14.21 -2.11
CA ILE A 40 1.32 13.35 -2.89
C ILE A 40 0.57 12.61 -4.01
N TYR A 41 -0.69 12.19 -3.76
CA TYR A 41 -1.53 11.60 -4.80
C TYR A 41 -1.80 12.59 -5.94
N ARG A 42 -2.15 13.84 -5.61
CA ARG A 42 -2.38 14.89 -6.62
C ARG A 42 -1.13 15.15 -7.46
N LEU A 43 0.04 15.22 -6.83
CA LEU A 43 1.31 15.41 -7.53
C LEU A 43 1.63 14.21 -8.43
N PHE A 44 1.35 13.00 -7.96
CA PHE A 44 1.53 11.75 -8.71
C PHE A 44 0.66 11.73 -9.98
N ILE A 45 -0.65 11.98 -9.87
CA ILE A 45 -1.54 11.98 -11.05
C ILE A 45 -1.24 13.13 -12.04
N GLN A 46 -0.68 14.23 -11.55
CA GLN A 46 -0.20 15.34 -12.39
C GLN A 46 1.17 15.06 -13.02
N GLN A 47 1.77 13.89 -12.78
CA GLN A 47 3.12 13.51 -13.21
C GLN A 47 4.22 14.50 -12.74
N LYS A 48 3.95 15.26 -11.67
CA LYS A 48 4.94 16.13 -11.03
C LYS A 48 5.84 15.31 -10.11
N PHE A 49 6.57 14.36 -10.69
CA PHE A 49 7.33 13.34 -9.96
C PHE A 49 8.41 13.93 -9.05
N SER A 50 9.12 14.96 -9.49
CA SER A 50 10.13 15.64 -8.66
C SER A 50 9.51 16.21 -7.37
N GLN A 51 8.40 16.95 -7.49
CA GLN A 51 7.68 17.50 -6.33
C GLN A 51 7.07 16.40 -5.45
N CYS A 52 6.56 15.34 -6.06
CA CYS A 52 6.01 14.20 -5.34
C CYS A 52 7.09 13.50 -4.50
N LYS A 53 8.26 13.23 -5.09
CA LYS A 53 9.42 12.65 -4.39
C LYS A 53 9.91 13.55 -3.25
N GLN A 54 9.95 14.86 -3.46
CA GLN A 54 10.30 15.82 -2.40
C GLN A 54 9.30 15.74 -1.23
N LYS A 55 8.00 15.73 -1.51
CA LYS A 55 6.98 15.61 -0.46
C LYS A 55 7.02 14.26 0.26
N ILE A 56 7.30 13.17 -0.45
CA ILE A 56 7.50 11.86 0.16
C ILE A 56 8.71 11.91 1.10
N LYS A 57 9.84 12.51 0.68
CA LYS A 57 11.02 12.67 1.53
C LYS A 57 10.70 13.45 2.81
N GLU A 58 9.99 14.57 2.71
CA GLU A 58 9.55 15.34 3.89
C GLU A 58 8.74 14.48 4.88
N ILE A 59 7.87 13.59 4.38
CA ILE A 59 7.09 12.67 5.23
C ILE A 59 8.00 11.65 5.93
N LEU A 60 8.98 11.10 5.20
CA LEU A 60 9.92 10.12 5.72
C LEU A 60 10.83 10.72 6.81
N ASP A 61 11.25 11.98 6.61
CA ASP A 61 12.11 12.70 7.56
C ASP A 61 11.32 13.12 8.82
N ASP A 62 10.05 13.51 8.68
CA ASP A 62 9.18 13.96 9.80
C ASP A 62 8.73 12.77 10.70
N THR A 63 8.38 11.62 10.11
CA THR A 63 7.71 10.52 10.83
C THR A 63 8.12 9.12 10.33
N PRO A 64 9.38 8.67 10.56
CA PRO A 64 9.85 7.38 10.06
C PRO A 64 9.15 6.17 10.72
N GLU A 65 8.83 6.25 12.01
CA GLU A 65 8.26 5.12 12.78
C GLU A 65 6.74 4.95 12.62
N MET A 66 6.03 6.03 12.26
CA MET A 66 4.56 6.04 12.12
C MET A 66 4.08 5.92 10.68
N LEU A 67 5.01 5.66 9.75
CA LEU A 67 4.72 5.68 8.32
C LEU A 67 3.81 4.51 7.88
N CYS A 68 2.84 4.82 7.03
CA CYS A 68 2.07 3.84 6.28
C CYS A 68 2.79 3.41 4.98
N GLU A 69 2.38 2.30 4.38
CA GLU A 69 3.00 1.78 3.16
C GLU A 69 2.83 2.71 1.93
N TYR A 70 1.90 3.68 1.97
CA TYR A 70 1.42 4.40 0.79
C TYR A 70 2.44 5.36 0.15
N PRO A 71 3.13 6.24 0.89
CA PRO A 71 4.20 7.08 0.32
C PRO A 71 5.34 6.26 -0.29
N LEU A 72 5.72 5.15 0.36
CA LEU A 72 6.73 4.22 -0.13
C LEU A 72 6.28 3.54 -1.43
N LEU A 73 5.01 3.12 -1.50
CA LEU A 73 4.41 2.54 -2.69
C LEU A 73 4.42 3.54 -3.87
N LEU A 74 4.02 4.79 -3.64
CA LEU A 74 4.06 5.84 -4.67
C LEU A 74 5.49 6.11 -5.13
N ARG A 75 6.47 6.14 -4.23
CA ARG A 75 7.89 6.33 -4.60
C ARG A 75 8.39 5.22 -5.52
N GLY A 76 8.00 3.98 -5.26
CA GLY A 76 8.30 2.84 -6.14
C GLY A 76 7.60 2.93 -7.48
N GLN A 77 6.30 3.30 -7.51
CA GLN A 77 5.59 3.54 -8.76
C GLN A 77 6.25 4.62 -9.61
N ILE A 78 6.66 5.74 -9.00
CA ILE A 78 7.38 6.81 -9.69
C ILE A 78 8.69 6.29 -10.29
N ALA A 79 9.48 5.54 -9.51
CA ALA A 79 10.73 4.95 -10.01
C ALA A 79 10.47 4.05 -11.24
N ARG A 80 9.39 3.26 -11.22
CA ARG A 80 8.98 2.43 -12.36
C ARG A 80 8.60 3.27 -13.59
N GLU A 81 7.89 4.38 -13.41
CA GLU A 81 7.54 5.30 -14.51
C GLU A 81 8.78 6.06 -15.05
N GLU A 82 9.80 6.28 -14.22
CA GLU A 82 11.09 6.88 -14.61
C GLU A 82 12.05 5.86 -15.27
N GLY A 83 11.67 4.58 -15.36
CA GLY A 83 12.50 3.51 -15.93
C GLY A 83 13.46 2.85 -14.94
N GLU A 84 13.50 3.34 -13.70
CA GLU A 84 14.35 2.84 -12.61
C GLU A 84 13.69 1.63 -11.91
N ILE A 85 13.56 0.52 -12.65
CA ILE A 85 12.76 -0.64 -12.19
C ILE A 85 13.34 -1.30 -10.93
N SER A 86 14.68 -1.36 -10.80
CA SER A 86 15.34 -1.88 -9.61
C SER A 86 15.02 -1.03 -8.37
N GLU A 87 15.05 0.30 -8.51
CA GLU A 87 14.68 1.22 -7.43
C GLU A 87 13.19 1.06 -7.05
N SER A 88 12.32 0.78 -8.03
CA SER A 88 10.91 0.45 -7.78
C SER A 88 10.77 -0.75 -6.84
N VAL A 89 11.51 -1.84 -7.11
CA VAL A 89 11.48 -3.04 -6.26
C VAL A 89 11.94 -2.73 -4.83
N GLU A 90 13.00 -1.93 -4.67
CA GLU A 90 13.49 -1.55 -3.35
C GLU A 90 12.47 -0.75 -2.53
N TRP A 91 11.84 0.26 -3.13
CA TRP A 91 10.83 1.08 -2.45
C TRP A 91 9.56 0.29 -2.13
N ILE A 92 9.12 -0.57 -3.04
CA ILE A 92 7.95 -1.42 -2.81
C ILE A 92 8.25 -2.50 -1.76
N SER A 93 9.48 -3.02 -1.69
CA SER A 93 9.91 -3.92 -0.62
C SER A 93 9.81 -3.25 0.75
N LYS A 94 10.24 -1.98 0.86
CA LYS A 94 10.04 -1.20 2.09
C LYS A 94 8.55 -1.05 2.42
N ALA A 95 7.70 -0.73 1.44
CA ALA A 95 6.25 -0.65 1.63
C ALA A 95 5.65 -1.98 2.15
N LEU A 96 6.11 -3.11 1.63
CA LEU A 96 5.65 -4.44 2.03
C LEU A 96 6.04 -4.79 3.47
N LYS A 97 7.14 -4.26 4.01
CA LYS A 97 7.50 -4.45 5.42
C LYS A 97 6.47 -3.84 6.39
N HIS A 98 5.83 -2.73 6.00
CA HIS A 98 4.77 -2.11 6.79
C HIS A 98 3.45 -2.88 6.71
N ASN A 99 3.10 -3.37 5.51
CA ASN A 99 1.89 -4.16 5.31
C ASN A 99 2.15 -5.40 4.42
N PRO A 100 2.62 -6.52 5.01
CA PRO A 100 3.05 -7.70 4.26
C PRO A 100 1.97 -8.39 3.45
N ARG A 101 0.70 -8.16 3.78
CA ARG A 101 -0.45 -8.78 3.12
C ARG A 101 -1.29 -7.77 2.34
N SER A 102 -0.76 -6.57 2.06
CA SER A 102 -1.47 -5.60 1.23
C SER A 102 -1.58 -6.11 -0.21
N PRO A 103 -2.80 -6.40 -0.71
CA PRO A 103 -2.95 -6.89 -2.08
C PRO A 103 -2.46 -5.88 -3.12
N LYS A 104 -2.57 -4.59 -2.80
CA LYS A 104 -2.14 -3.50 -3.66
C LYS A 104 -0.61 -3.43 -3.75
N VAL A 105 0.10 -3.57 -2.63
CA VAL A 105 1.57 -3.54 -2.62
C VAL A 105 2.13 -4.77 -3.35
N LEU A 106 1.60 -5.95 -3.08
CA LEU A 106 1.97 -7.20 -3.78
C LEU A 106 1.77 -7.08 -5.30
N PHE A 107 0.66 -6.50 -5.74
CA PHE A 107 0.39 -6.25 -7.15
C PHE A 107 1.43 -5.33 -7.81
N GLU A 108 1.75 -4.19 -7.20
CA GLU A 108 2.75 -3.27 -7.76
C GLU A 108 4.17 -3.86 -7.74
N MET A 109 4.49 -4.70 -6.75
CA MET A 109 5.74 -5.46 -6.72
C MET A 109 5.79 -6.42 -7.91
N GLY A 110 4.71 -7.17 -8.15
CA GLY A 110 4.59 -8.08 -9.29
C GLY A 110 4.79 -7.38 -10.64
N LYS A 111 4.24 -6.17 -10.82
CA LYS A 111 4.48 -5.36 -12.02
C LYS A 111 5.95 -4.97 -12.20
N SER A 112 6.64 -4.65 -11.11
CA SER A 112 8.07 -4.30 -11.16
C SER A 112 8.93 -5.50 -11.54
N HIS A 113 8.69 -6.66 -10.93
CA HIS A 113 9.37 -7.91 -11.30
C HIS A 113 9.06 -8.35 -12.75
N TYR A 114 7.84 -8.12 -13.23
CA TYR A 114 7.50 -8.38 -14.62
C TYR A 114 8.36 -7.55 -15.58
N LEU A 115 8.55 -6.26 -15.29
CA LEU A 115 9.38 -5.37 -16.10
C LEU A 115 10.88 -5.68 -16.02
N LEU A 116 11.34 -6.30 -14.93
CA LEU A 116 12.71 -6.85 -14.83
C LEU A 116 12.90 -8.14 -15.63
N GLY A 117 11.85 -8.69 -16.25
CA GLY A 117 11.91 -10.00 -16.92
C GLY A 117 11.80 -11.19 -15.96
N GLU A 118 11.60 -10.95 -14.66
CA GLU A 118 11.45 -11.97 -13.63
C GLU A 118 10.01 -12.50 -13.60
N HIS A 119 9.55 -13.02 -14.74
CA HIS A 119 8.14 -13.35 -14.96
C HIS A 119 7.62 -14.43 -14.00
N GLN A 120 8.44 -15.42 -13.63
CA GLN A 120 8.05 -16.43 -12.65
C GLN A 120 7.76 -15.82 -11.28
N ARG A 121 8.60 -14.86 -10.84
CA ARG A 121 8.42 -14.14 -9.59
C ARG A 121 7.19 -13.23 -9.62
N ALA A 122 6.95 -12.58 -10.75
CA ALA A 122 5.74 -11.79 -10.96
C ALA A 122 4.46 -12.64 -10.80
N ILE A 123 4.43 -13.86 -11.35
CA ILE A 123 3.29 -14.79 -11.19
C ILE A 123 3.04 -15.09 -9.71
N GLU A 124 4.08 -15.39 -8.94
CA GLU A 124 3.96 -15.68 -7.50
C GLU A 124 3.37 -14.48 -6.74
N LEU A 125 3.85 -13.27 -7.03
CA LEU A 125 3.37 -12.05 -6.39
C LEU A 125 1.90 -11.75 -6.75
N PHE A 126 1.49 -11.97 -7.99
CA PHE A 126 0.08 -11.82 -8.39
C PHE A 126 -0.83 -12.84 -7.72
N LYS A 127 -0.38 -14.09 -7.55
CA LYS A 127 -1.12 -15.11 -6.77
C LYS A 127 -1.27 -14.70 -5.31
N LEU A 128 -0.19 -14.26 -4.66
CA LEU A 128 -0.24 -13.78 -3.27
C LEU A 128 -1.18 -12.58 -3.13
N ALA A 129 -1.20 -11.66 -4.10
CA ALA A 129 -2.13 -10.54 -4.11
C ALA A 129 -3.59 -11.01 -4.23
N LEU A 130 -3.89 -11.99 -5.09
CA LEU A 130 -5.23 -12.58 -5.21
C LEU A 130 -5.69 -13.25 -3.90
N GLU A 131 -4.81 -14.06 -3.29
CA GLU A 131 -5.09 -14.70 -2.00
C GLU A 131 -5.36 -13.69 -0.88
N ALA A 132 -4.59 -12.60 -0.86
CA ALA A 132 -4.78 -11.52 0.10
C ALA A 132 -6.09 -10.76 -0.15
N GLN A 133 -6.51 -10.55 -1.41
CA GLN A 133 -7.83 -10.00 -1.72
C GLN A 133 -8.94 -10.93 -1.24
N GLN A 134 -8.83 -12.22 -1.52
CA GLN A 134 -9.84 -13.22 -1.17
C GLN A 134 -10.09 -13.27 0.34
N LYS A 135 -9.01 -13.35 1.14
CA LYS A 135 -9.12 -13.34 2.62
C LYS A 135 -9.78 -12.06 3.13
N ARG A 136 -9.36 -10.90 2.62
CA ARG A 136 -9.96 -9.60 2.97
C ARG A 136 -11.43 -9.48 2.56
N ASN A 137 -11.79 -10.15 1.46
CA ASN A 137 -13.13 -10.18 0.88
C ASN A 137 -14.08 -11.04 1.71
N GLU A 138 -13.63 -12.21 2.15
CA GLU A 138 -14.31 -13.09 3.10
C GLU A 138 -14.59 -12.37 4.42
N GLU A 139 -13.60 -11.66 4.97
CA GLU A 139 -13.75 -10.87 6.20
C GLU A 139 -14.79 -9.75 6.09
N LYS A 140 -14.95 -9.16 4.89
CA LYS A 140 -15.76 -7.95 4.67
C LYS A 140 -17.03 -8.19 3.87
N GLY A 141 -17.37 -9.44 3.56
CA GLY A 141 -18.51 -9.81 2.72
C GLY A 141 -18.48 -9.21 1.31
N ARG A 142 -17.29 -8.92 0.76
CA ARG A 142 -17.13 -8.37 -0.60
C ARG A 142 -16.65 -9.46 -1.53
N GLY A 143 -17.31 -9.71 -2.65
CA GLY A 143 -16.96 -10.82 -3.56
C GLY A 143 -16.14 -10.43 -4.80
N LEU A 144 -15.51 -9.26 -4.85
CA LEU A 144 -14.88 -8.76 -6.08
C LEU A 144 -13.36 -8.89 -6.05
N LEU A 145 -12.82 -9.72 -6.94
CA LEU A 145 -11.40 -9.78 -7.25
C LEU A 145 -11.06 -8.76 -8.35
N ASP A 146 -9.87 -8.17 -8.26
CA ASP A 146 -9.37 -7.20 -9.24
C ASP A 146 -8.96 -7.91 -10.54
N TRP A 147 -9.68 -7.65 -11.64
CA TRP A 147 -9.42 -8.26 -12.94
C TRP A 147 -7.99 -8.00 -13.44
N ARG A 148 -7.38 -6.89 -13.02
CA ARG A 148 -6.00 -6.53 -13.41
C ARG A 148 -4.98 -7.56 -12.94
N LEU A 149 -5.24 -8.23 -11.82
CA LEU A 149 -4.35 -9.30 -11.33
C LEU A 149 -4.30 -10.46 -12.31
N PHE A 150 -5.45 -10.89 -12.83
CA PHE A 150 -5.53 -11.96 -13.83
C PHE A 150 -4.87 -11.54 -15.15
N TYR A 151 -5.06 -10.29 -15.57
CA TYR A 151 -4.41 -9.76 -16.77
C TYR A 151 -2.87 -9.79 -16.65
N TRP A 152 -2.32 -9.20 -15.58
CA TRP A 152 -0.86 -9.16 -15.40
C TRP A 152 -0.26 -10.54 -15.15
N GLN A 153 -0.97 -11.42 -14.43
CA GLN A 153 -0.56 -12.81 -14.27
C GLN A 153 -0.57 -13.55 -15.60
N SER A 154 -1.58 -13.33 -16.45
CA SER A 154 -1.66 -13.92 -17.78
C SER A 154 -0.50 -13.48 -18.68
N LEU A 155 -0.16 -12.18 -18.67
CA LEU A 155 1.03 -11.68 -19.36
C LEU A 155 2.31 -12.37 -18.86
N ALA A 156 2.49 -12.44 -17.54
CA ALA A 156 3.67 -13.10 -16.97
C ALA A 156 3.73 -14.59 -17.37
N VAL A 157 2.60 -15.31 -17.32
CA VAL A 157 2.49 -16.70 -17.79
C VAL A 157 2.86 -16.82 -19.26
N TYR A 158 2.39 -15.91 -20.12
CA TYR A 158 2.71 -15.94 -21.55
C TYR A 158 4.22 -15.91 -21.81
N HIS A 159 4.97 -15.14 -21.02
CA HIS A 159 6.43 -15.03 -21.15
C HIS A 159 7.21 -16.20 -20.52
N VAL A 160 6.62 -16.94 -19.57
CA VAL A 160 7.26 -18.12 -18.95
C VAL A 160 7.17 -19.35 -19.86
N TYR A 161 6.05 -19.55 -20.54
CA TYR A 161 5.82 -20.75 -21.36
C TYR A 161 6.25 -20.56 -22.82
N LYS A 162 6.66 -21.66 -23.46
CA LYS A 162 7.02 -21.69 -24.89
C LYS A 162 5.80 -22.04 -25.76
N SER A 163 5.92 -21.77 -27.06
CA SER A 163 4.92 -22.20 -28.07
C SER A 163 4.87 -23.74 -28.12
N PRO A 164 3.69 -24.37 -28.29
CA PRO A 164 2.35 -23.77 -28.51
C PRO A 164 1.56 -23.49 -27.22
N GLU A 165 2.02 -23.96 -26.06
CA GLU A 165 1.23 -23.97 -24.82
C GLU A 165 1.00 -22.59 -24.20
N ARG A 166 1.88 -21.62 -24.46
CA ARG A 166 1.84 -20.29 -23.83
C ARG A 166 0.50 -19.57 -23.97
N VAL A 167 -0.14 -19.66 -25.15
CA VAL A 167 -1.39 -18.97 -25.45
C VAL A 167 -2.52 -19.58 -24.62
N LYS A 168 -2.61 -20.92 -24.62
CA LYS A 168 -3.62 -21.65 -23.86
C LYS A 168 -3.50 -21.36 -22.37
N LYS A 169 -2.29 -21.47 -21.79
CA LYS A 169 -2.09 -21.19 -20.36
C LYS A 169 -2.39 -19.75 -19.97
N SER A 170 -2.06 -18.80 -20.83
CA SER A 170 -2.37 -17.37 -20.63
C SER A 170 -3.89 -17.13 -20.70
N GLN A 171 -4.60 -17.78 -21.63
CA GLN A 171 -6.06 -17.72 -21.74
C GLN A 171 -6.74 -18.33 -20.51
N ASP A 172 -6.28 -19.50 -20.05
CA ASP A 172 -6.83 -20.19 -18.87
C ASP A 172 -6.79 -19.28 -17.62
N VAL A 173 -5.71 -18.52 -17.44
CA VAL A 173 -5.59 -17.55 -16.33
C VAL A 173 -6.59 -16.40 -16.46
N MET A 174 -6.81 -15.86 -17.67
CA MET A 174 -7.79 -14.80 -17.86
C MET A 174 -9.23 -15.31 -17.58
N LEU A 175 -9.57 -16.49 -18.10
CA LEU A 175 -10.88 -17.10 -17.93
C LEU A 175 -11.20 -17.47 -16.47
N ALA A 176 -10.19 -17.61 -15.61
CA ALA A 176 -10.38 -17.80 -14.17
C ALA A 176 -10.94 -16.57 -13.44
N CYS A 177 -11.02 -15.40 -14.08
CA CYS A 177 -11.59 -14.20 -13.49
C CYS A 177 -13.12 -14.35 -13.27
N PRO A 178 -13.63 -14.25 -12.02
CA PRO A 178 -15.05 -14.50 -11.70
C PRO A 178 -16.08 -13.58 -12.38
N LYS A 179 -15.63 -12.51 -13.08
CA LYS A 179 -16.48 -11.52 -13.75
C LYS A 179 -15.99 -11.13 -15.15
N ILE A 180 -15.31 -12.03 -15.87
CA ILE A 180 -14.77 -11.74 -17.21
C ILE A 180 -15.85 -11.24 -18.20
N ASN A 181 -17.12 -11.65 -18.01
CA ASN A 181 -18.23 -11.28 -18.89
C ASN A 181 -18.89 -9.93 -18.56
N SER A 182 -18.46 -9.19 -17.52
CA SER A 182 -19.11 -7.91 -17.12
C SER A 182 -18.18 -6.70 -17.08
N SER A 183 -16.86 -6.86 -17.29
CA SER A 183 -15.94 -5.73 -17.33
C SER A 183 -15.89 -5.13 -18.74
N ALA A 184 -16.46 -3.93 -18.90
CA ALA A 184 -16.41 -3.15 -20.14
C ALA A 184 -14.97 -2.90 -20.65
N ASP A 185 -13.97 -3.08 -19.78
CA ASP A 185 -12.55 -2.83 -20.04
C ASP A 185 -11.86 -3.88 -20.92
N MET A 186 -12.49 -5.03 -21.22
CA MET A 186 -11.91 -6.08 -22.10
C MET A 186 -12.71 -6.35 -23.38
N VAL A 187 -13.81 -5.63 -23.61
CA VAL A 187 -14.73 -5.82 -24.77
C VAL A 187 -14.62 -4.67 -25.78
N LYS A 188 -13.48 -3.98 -25.84
CA LYS A 188 -13.24 -2.96 -26.88
C LYS A 188 -11.85 -3.11 -27.49
#